data_AF-A0A9E1XRA5-F1
#
_entry.id   AF-A0A9E1XRA5-F1
#
_cell.length_a   1.000
_cell.length_b   1.000
_cell.length_c   1.000
_cell.angle_alpha   90.00
_cell.angle_beta   90.00
_cell.angle_gamma   90.00
#
_symmetry.space_group_name_H-M   'P 1'
#
loop_
_entity.id
_entity.type
_entity.pdbx_description
1 polymer ?
#
loop_
_entity_poly.entity_id
_entity_poly.type
_entity_poly.pdbx_seq_one_letter_code
_entity_poly.pdbx_strand_id
1 'polypeptide(L)'
;MSIGKLIRYSSLAIILIGGGWLLRPPEDERRSGTGGDGKTTPLRDARFVLKVSPGGSYMPGMKPFGMALTLRGLSDVVAAFEARFPDTRIEILSTPSVREYLVTQLSSGQAPDIINVNVEDVWTDVQKGWYVPLDPFLEAPNPFVVEKGDASLPGSKAWWDMFTYQGISRGKAAPDNKNYCLTYDMIETGIYYNKSLFREWGVEPPETWEQFIQVLKRAKQADKIPLLMGLSNFNDWCTDLFFDQLYHGLLPGIDLVQDPVREKYLEGYLDW
;
A
#
# COMPACT_ATOMS: atom_id res chain seq x y z
N MET A 1 -58.77 26.92 -10.58
CA MET A 1 -57.82 25.82 -10.87
C MET A 1 -58.51 24.50 -10.52
N SER A 2 -58.54 23.49 -11.40
CA SER A 2 -59.29 22.25 -11.09
C SER A 2 -58.63 21.47 -9.96
N ILE A 3 -59.43 20.79 -9.14
CA ILE A 3 -58.97 19.97 -8.00
C ILE A 3 -57.87 18.98 -8.44
N GLY A 4 -57.98 18.41 -9.64
CA GLY A 4 -56.96 17.52 -10.20
C GLY A 4 -55.61 18.18 -10.49
N LYS A 5 -55.58 19.47 -10.87
CA LYS A 5 -54.32 20.23 -11.01
C LYS A 5 -53.71 20.53 -9.65
N LEU A 6 -54.53 20.89 -8.66
CA LEU A 6 -54.06 21.16 -7.30
C LEU A 6 -53.39 19.93 -6.69
N ILE A 7 -54.01 18.75 -6.81
CA ILE A 7 -53.45 17.48 -6.32
C ILE A 7 -52.12 17.14 -7.01
N ARG A 8 -52.01 17.34 -8.33
CA ARG A 8 -50.76 17.09 -9.07
C ARG A 8 -49.62 18.02 -8.65
N TYR A 9 -49.89 19.30 -8.45
CA TYR A 9 -48.85 20.24 -8.02
C TYR A 9 -48.44 20.02 -6.56
N SER A 10 -49.37 19.68 -5.67
CA SER A 10 -49.03 19.38 -4.28
C SER A 10 -48.29 18.06 -4.13
N SER A 11 -48.66 17.02 -4.88
CA SER A 11 -47.89 15.75 -4.92
C SER A 11 -46.49 15.94 -5.50
N LEU A 12 -46.33 16.72 -6.58
CA LEU A 12 -45.02 17.07 -7.12
C LEU A 12 -44.17 17.86 -6.12
N ALA A 13 -44.77 18.82 -5.42
CA ALA A 13 -44.07 19.58 -4.37
C ALA A 13 -43.61 18.67 -3.22
N ILE A 14 -44.44 17.73 -2.79
CA ILE A 14 -44.08 16.75 -1.75
C ILE A 14 -42.95 15.84 -2.23
N ILE A 15 -42.96 15.37 -3.48
CA ILE A 15 -41.89 14.56 -4.05
C ILE A 15 -40.59 15.35 -4.14
N LEU A 16 -40.64 16.62 -4.56
CA LEU A 16 -39.44 17.47 -4.65
C LEU A 16 -38.87 17.81 -3.27
N ILE A 17 -39.73 18.09 -2.28
CA ILE A 17 -39.30 18.36 -0.89
C ILE A 17 -38.76 17.08 -0.24
N GLY A 18 -39.46 15.96 -0.40
CA GLY A 18 -39.03 14.65 0.10
C GLY A 18 -37.73 14.19 -0.57
N GLY A 19 -37.61 14.36 -1.88
CA GLY A 19 -36.40 14.07 -2.64
C GLY A 19 -35.22 14.94 -2.23
N GLY A 20 -35.43 16.25 -2.07
CA GLY A 20 -34.38 17.15 -1.57
C GLY A 20 -33.96 16.84 -0.12
N TRP A 21 -34.86 16.33 0.70
CA TRP A 21 -34.56 15.88 2.07
C TRP A 21 -33.84 14.53 2.10
N LEU A 22 -34.26 13.57 1.26
CA LEU A 22 -33.61 12.25 1.11
C LEU A 22 -32.21 12.34 0.48
N LEU A 23 -32.01 13.31 -0.42
CA LEU A 23 -30.70 13.61 -0.99
C LEU A 23 -29.81 14.46 -0.07
N ARG A 24 -30.34 14.87 1.10
CA ARG A 24 -29.56 15.61 2.08
C ARG A 24 -28.75 14.58 2.89
N PRO A 25 -27.42 14.60 2.84
CA PRO A 25 -26.60 13.65 3.58
C PRO A 25 -26.89 13.73 5.09
N PRO A 26 -26.89 12.58 5.80
CA PRO A 26 -26.92 12.49 7.25
C PRO A 26 -25.88 13.43 7.90
N GLU A 27 -26.10 13.91 9.13
CA GLU A 27 -25.18 14.87 9.78
C GLU A 27 -23.78 14.29 10.02
N ASP A 28 -23.70 12.99 10.15
CA ASP A 28 -22.51 12.15 10.16
C ASP A 28 -21.76 12.20 8.81
N GLU A 29 -22.46 12.24 7.67
CA GLU A 29 -21.87 12.45 6.34
C GLU A 29 -21.50 13.91 6.05
N ARG A 30 -22.14 14.89 6.70
CA ARG A 30 -21.68 16.29 6.65
C ARG A 30 -20.39 16.52 7.42
N ARG A 31 -20.10 15.67 8.42
CA ARG A 31 -18.79 15.62 9.07
C ARG A 31 -17.79 14.75 8.32
N SER A 32 -18.27 13.73 7.60
CA SER A 32 -17.45 12.88 6.74
C SER A 32 -17.51 13.27 5.26
N GLY A 33 -17.62 14.57 4.98
CA GLY A 33 -17.53 15.07 3.61
C GLY A 33 -16.34 14.43 2.92
N THR A 34 -16.57 13.85 1.76
CA THR A 34 -15.56 13.32 0.84
C THR A 34 -14.71 14.43 0.19
N GLY A 35 -14.65 15.60 0.81
CA GLY A 35 -13.47 16.44 0.76
C GLY A 35 -12.72 16.17 2.05
N GLY A 36 -11.57 15.50 1.97
CA GLY A 36 -10.64 15.55 3.08
C GLY A 36 -10.52 17.00 3.54
N ASP A 37 -10.31 17.19 4.83
CA ASP A 37 -9.80 18.44 5.41
C ASP A 37 -8.37 18.73 4.86
N GLY A 38 -8.15 18.60 3.56
CA GLY A 38 -7.46 19.61 2.79
C GLY A 38 -8.18 20.94 3.01
N LYS A 39 -7.96 21.52 4.20
CA LYS A 39 -7.47 22.89 4.20
C LYS A 39 -6.29 22.88 3.23
N THR A 40 -6.57 23.06 1.94
CA THR A 40 -5.61 23.64 1.03
C THR A 40 -5.33 24.98 1.67
N THR A 41 -4.30 25.01 2.52
CA THR A 41 -3.69 26.24 2.95
C THR A 41 -3.58 27.07 1.68
N PRO A 42 -4.21 28.27 1.63
CA PRO A 42 -4.19 29.09 0.44
C PRO A 42 -2.75 29.15 -0.03
N LEU A 43 -2.53 28.88 -1.32
CA LEU A 43 -1.21 28.75 -1.94
C LEU A 43 -0.29 29.83 -1.37
N ARG A 44 0.54 29.47 -0.39
CA ARG A 44 1.78 30.19 -0.18
C ARG A 44 2.52 30.03 -1.49
N ASP A 45 3.06 31.12 -2.02
CA ASP A 45 3.88 31.13 -3.22
C ASP A 45 5.14 30.29 -2.97
N ALA A 46 5.01 28.97 -3.02
CA ALA A 46 6.12 28.04 -2.94
C ALA A 46 6.83 28.06 -4.30
N ARG A 47 8.15 28.15 -4.27
CA ARG A 47 8.98 28.14 -5.47
C ARG A 47 8.93 26.79 -6.16
N PHE A 48 8.82 25.72 -5.39
CA PHE A 48 8.77 24.35 -5.85
C PHE A 48 7.49 23.66 -5.38
N VAL A 49 6.91 22.83 -6.25
CA VAL A 49 5.78 21.96 -5.92
C VAL A 49 6.17 20.55 -6.34
N LEU A 50 6.23 19.63 -5.37
CA LEU A 50 6.48 18.21 -5.60
C LEU A 50 5.16 17.45 -5.55
N LYS A 51 4.84 16.75 -6.64
CA LYS A 51 3.63 15.95 -6.78
C LYS A 51 3.89 14.52 -6.34
N VAL A 52 3.12 14.04 -5.37
CA VAL A 52 3.30 12.72 -4.76
C VAL A 52 2.01 11.94 -4.84
N SER A 53 2.05 10.76 -5.44
CA SER A 53 0.95 9.78 -5.45
C SER A 53 1.32 8.58 -4.59
N PRO A 54 0.88 8.52 -3.32
CA PRO A 54 1.34 7.49 -2.37
C PRO A 54 0.62 6.14 -2.55
N GLY A 55 -0.33 6.03 -3.47
CA GLY A 55 -1.18 4.86 -3.61
C GLY A 55 -2.31 4.80 -2.58
N GLY A 56 -3.26 3.88 -2.79
CA GLY A 56 -4.49 3.80 -2.00
C GLY A 56 -4.25 3.45 -0.52
N SER A 57 -3.26 2.60 -0.24
CA SER A 57 -2.95 2.11 1.11
C SER A 57 -2.29 3.16 2.01
N TYR A 58 -1.73 4.23 1.43
CA TYR A 58 -0.95 5.25 2.15
C TYR A 58 -1.53 6.66 2.03
N MET A 59 -2.65 6.80 1.32
CA MET A 59 -3.32 8.07 1.12
C MET A 59 -3.79 8.67 2.45
N PRO A 60 -3.35 9.89 2.82
CA PRO A 60 -3.80 10.53 4.04
C PRO A 60 -5.31 10.73 4.09
N GLY A 61 -5.88 10.62 5.29
CA GLY A 61 -7.32 10.77 5.46
C GLY A 61 -8.13 9.51 5.12
N MET A 62 -7.53 8.49 4.52
CA MET A 62 -8.20 7.23 4.21
C MET A 62 -8.23 6.27 5.40
N LYS A 63 -9.21 5.36 5.39
CA LYS A 63 -9.33 4.22 6.31
C LYS A 63 -9.17 2.93 5.51
N PRO A 64 -7.94 2.48 5.26
CA PRO A 64 -7.72 1.28 4.46
C PRO A 64 -8.31 0.05 5.17
N PHE A 65 -8.87 -0.87 4.38
CA PHE A 65 -9.36 -2.18 4.81
C PHE A 65 -10.38 -2.16 5.97
N GLY A 66 -11.15 -1.08 6.10
CA GLY A 66 -12.17 -0.95 7.15
C GLY A 66 -11.59 -0.74 8.56
N MET A 67 -10.31 -0.37 8.68
CA MET A 67 -9.72 -0.01 9.96
C MET A 67 -10.42 1.21 10.58
N ALA A 68 -10.52 1.23 11.92
CA ALA A 68 -11.20 2.32 12.63
C ALA A 68 -10.47 3.66 12.52
N LEU A 69 -9.14 3.62 12.38
CA LEU A 69 -8.26 4.78 12.38
C LEU A 69 -7.97 5.28 10.97
N THR A 70 -7.86 6.60 10.88
CA THR A 70 -7.51 7.29 9.65
C THR A 70 -6.00 7.43 9.52
N LEU A 71 -5.47 7.22 8.32
CA LEU A 71 -4.05 7.39 8.03
C LEU A 71 -3.59 8.84 8.20
N ARG A 72 -2.53 9.03 8.97
CA ARG A 72 -1.89 10.34 9.23
C ARG A 72 -0.39 10.38 8.98
N GLY A 73 0.29 9.22 8.95
CA GLY A 73 1.75 9.15 8.89
C GLY A 73 2.36 9.98 7.76
N LEU A 74 1.84 9.85 6.53
CA LEU A 74 2.35 10.66 5.41
C LEU A 74 2.05 12.15 5.57
N SER A 75 0.91 12.55 6.13
CA SER A 75 0.63 13.96 6.44
C SER A 75 1.63 14.55 7.43
N ASP A 76 2.00 13.78 8.45
CA ASP A 76 2.96 14.22 9.46
C ASP A 76 4.36 14.39 8.84
N VAL A 77 4.76 13.46 7.97
CA VAL A 77 6.01 13.56 7.19
C VAL A 77 6.00 14.77 6.25
N VAL A 78 4.90 14.99 5.53
CA VAL A 78 4.75 16.16 4.64
C VAL A 78 4.82 17.46 5.43
N ALA A 79 4.12 17.57 6.54
CA ALA A 79 4.14 18.77 7.38
C ALA A 79 5.55 19.05 7.92
N ALA A 80 6.28 18.02 8.36
CA ALA A 80 7.66 18.16 8.80
C ALA A 80 8.60 18.58 7.65
N PHE A 81 8.40 18.03 6.45
CA PHE A 81 9.17 18.38 5.27
C PHE A 81 8.94 19.84 4.85
N GLU A 82 7.68 20.27 4.71
CA GLU A 82 7.33 21.65 4.34
C GLU A 82 7.75 22.68 5.39
N ALA A 83 7.69 22.33 6.69
CA ALA A 83 8.19 23.19 7.76
C ALA A 83 9.71 23.42 7.66
N ARG A 84 10.43 22.41 7.18
CA ARG A 84 11.89 22.43 7.02
C ARG A 84 12.33 23.07 5.70
N PHE A 85 11.56 22.89 4.63
CA PHE A 85 11.82 23.45 3.30
C PHE A 85 10.69 24.41 2.92
N PRO A 86 10.69 25.65 3.47
CA PRO A 86 9.55 26.57 3.33
C PRO A 86 9.33 27.09 1.90
N ASP A 87 10.28 26.87 0.99
CA ASP A 87 10.17 27.19 -0.44
C ASP A 87 9.58 26.04 -1.27
N THR A 88 9.30 24.90 -0.66
CA THR A 88 8.81 23.69 -1.32
C THR A 88 7.48 23.25 -0.72
N ARG A 89 6.52 22.93 -1.59
CA ARG A 89 5.20 22.39 -1.22
C ARG A 89 5.07 20.96 -1.73
N ILE A 90 4.42 20.09 -0.96
CA ILE A 90 4.02 18.75 -1.40
C ILE A 90 2.54 18.78 -1.80
N GLU A 91 2.26 18.37 -3.04
CA GLU A 91 0.91 18.14 -3.54
C GLU A 91 0.64 16.64 -3.57
N ILE A 92 -0.28 16.17 -2.73
CA ILE A 92 -0.69 14.77 -2.72
C ILE A 92 -1.78 14.57 -3.77
N LEU A 93 -1.52 13.65 -4.70
CA LEU A 93 -2.41 13.32 -5.80
C LEU A 93 -2.90 11.89 -5.65
N SER A 94 -4.14 11.65 -6.08
CA SER A 94 -4.65 10.30 -6.29
C SER A 94 -4.57 9.99 -7.78
N THR A 95 -3.61 9.16 -8.16
CA THR A 95 -3.48 8.66 -9.54
C THR A 95 -3.49 7.14 -9.50
N PRO A 96 -4.16 6.47 -10.46
CA PRO A 96 -4.01 5.03 -10.61
C PRO A 96 -2.55 4.68 -10.87
N SER A 97 -2.02 3.72 -10.11
CA SER A 97 -0.65 3.22 -10.21
C SER A 97 -0.53 2.00 -11.14
N VAL A 98 -1.64 1.52 -11.70
CA VAL A 98 -1.63 0.40 -12.64
C VAL A 98 -0.95 0.79 -13.97
N ARG A 99 -0.26 -0.18 -14.57
CA ARG A 99 0.59 -0.01 -15.75
C ARG A 99 0.02 0.86 -16.86
N GLU A 100 -1.22 0.61 -17.30
CA GLU A 100 -1.84 1.34 -18.43
C GLU A 100 -1.91 2.85 -18.19
N TYR A 101 -2.25 3.26 -16.96
CA TYR A 101 -2.31 4.66 -16.57
C TYR A 101 -0.92 5.24 -16.35
N LEU A 102 0.00 4.46 -15.80
CA LEU A 102 1.38 4.87 -15.57
C LEU A 102 2.09 5.23 -16.90
N VAL A 103 2.00 4.34 -17.90
CA VAL A 103 2.60 4.55 -19.23
C VAL A 103 2.06 5.81 -19.90
N THR A 104 0.75 6.06 -19.79
CA THR A 104 0.10 7.26 -20.36
C THR A 104 0.59 8.54 -19.68
N GLN A 105 0.69 8.54 -18.36
CA GLN A 105 1.16 9.70 -17.58
C GLN A 105 2.64 10.01 -17.83
N LEU A 106 3.50 8.99 -17.85
CA LEU A 106 4.94 9.16 -18.07
C LEU A 106 5.24 9.62 -19.50
N SER A 107 4.60 9.02 -20.50
CA SER A 107 4.79 9.41 -21.91
C SER A 107 4.29 10.82 -22.24
N SER A 108 3.27 11.31 -21.52
CA SER A 108 2.75 12.68 -21.67
C SER A 108 3.47 13.71 -20.80
N GLY A 109 4.40 13.30 -19.95
CA GLY A 109 5.08 14.17 -18.99
C GLY A 109 4.15 14.75 -17.92
N GLN A 110 3.02 14.09 -17.64
CA GLN A 110 2.02 14.52 -16.64
C GLN A 110 2.03 13.66 -15.37
N ALA A 111 2.96 12.70 -15.29
CA ALA A 111 3.15 11.88 -14.11
C ALA A 111 3.52 12.73 -12.88
N PRO A 112 3.04 12.37 -11.67
CA PRO A 112 3.59 12.88 -10.42
C PRO A 112 5.11 12.64 -10.33
N ASP A 113 5.81 13.47 -9.55
CA ASP A 113 7.25 13.35 -9.33
C ASP A 113 7.62 12.07 -8.54
N ILE A 114 6.75 11.65 -7.61
CA ILE A 114 6.89 10.42 -6.83
C ILE A 114 5.58 9.63 -6.93
N ILE A 115 5.67 8.35 -7.29
CA ILE A 115 4.50 7.47 -7.47
C ILE A 115 4.76 6.14 -6.78
N ASN A 116 3.76 5.66 -6.02
CA ASN A 116 3.72 4.29 -5.56
C ASN A 116 3.40 3.35 -6.74
N VAL A 117 4.27 2.37 -6.97
CA VAL A 117 4.22 1.48 -8.12
C VAL A 117 4.85 0.14 -7.75
N ASN A 118 4.41 -0.93 -8.41
CA ASN A 118 5.08 -2.22 -8.31
C ASN A 118 6.36 -2.23 -9.15
N VAL A 119 7.40 -2.92 -8.67
CA VAL A 119 8.73 -2.86 -9.29
C VAL A 119 8.76 -3.47 -10.69
N GLU A 120 7.97 -4.51 -10.92
CA GLU A 120 7.84 -5.21 -12.20
C GLU A 120 7.29 -4.30 -13.31
N ASP A 121 6.42 -3.34 -12.98
CA ASP A 121 5.94 -2.36 -13.94
C ASP A 121 7.07 -1.42 -14.39
N VAL A 122 7.95 -1.05 -13.46
CA VAL A 122 9.12 -0.21 -13.73
C VAL A 122 10.17 -0.96 -14.54
N TRP A 123 10.45 -2.22 -14.20
CA TRP A 123 11.45 -3.06 -14.88
C TRP A 123 11.26 -3.14 -16.39
N THR A 124 10.01 -3.21 -16.86
CA THR A 124 9.69 -3.31 -18.29
C THR A 124 9.98 -2.04 -19.09
N ASP A 125 10.20 -0.91 -18.41
CA ASP A 125 10.26 0.43 -18.99
C ASP A 125 11.57 1.18 -18.69
N VAL A 126 12.54 0.54 -18.02
CA VAL A 126 13.82 1.17 -17.62
C VAL A 126 14.60 1.75 -18.81
N GLN A 127 14.49 1.11 -19.98
CA GLN A 127 15.09 1.56 -21.24
C GLN A 127 14.51 2.88 -21.77
N LYS A 128 13.35 3.34 -21.26
CA LYS A 128 12.67 4.56 -21.72
C LYS A 128 13.20 5.82 -21.04
N GLY A 129 14.02 5.69 -19.99
CA GLY A 129 14.59 6.82 -19.26
C GLY A 129 13.56 7.63 -18.45
N TRP A 130 12.43 7.02 -18.11
CA TRP A 130 11.36 7.66 -17.32
C TRP A 130 11.65 7.71 -15.81
N TYR A 131 12.53 6.84 -15.33
CA TYR A 131 12.78 6.66 -13.90
C TYR A 131 14.22 7.03 -13.55
N VAL A 132 14.39 7.60 -12.37
CA VAL A 132 15.72 7.97 -11.84
C VAL A 132 16.35 6.73 -11.21
N PRO A 133 17.56 6.32 -11.60
CA PRO A 133 18.30 5.29 -10.88
C PRO A 133 18.66 5.80 -9.49
N LEU A 134 18.22 5.10 -8.46
CA LEU A 134 18.34 5.51 -7.06
C LEU A 134 19.67 5.09 -6.43
N ASP A 135 20.42 4.17 -7.05
CA ASP A 135 21.65 3.60 -6.49
C ASP A 135 22.65 4.67 -6.01
N PRO A 136 22.96 5.75 -6.78
CA PRO A 136 23.89 6.77 -6.32
C PRO A 136 23.44 7.49 -5.03
N PHE A 137 22.12 7.62 -4.83
CA PHE A 137 21.56 8.23 -3.63
C PHE A 137 21.56 7.25 -2.46
N LEU A 138 21.29 5.97 -2.73
CA LEU A 138 21.19 4.94 -1.70
C LEU A 138 22.57 4.50 -1.18
N GLU A 139 23.60 4.56 -2.02
CA GLU A 139 24.99 4.33 -1.64
C GLU A 139 25.62 5.51 -0.90
N ALA A 140 25.08 6.73 -1.09
CA ALA A 140 25.54 7.93 -0.41
C ALA A 140 24.97 8.04 1.02
N PRO A 141 25.60 8.83 1.90
CA PRO A 141 25.03 9.17 3.20
C PRO A 141 23.65 9.80 3.07
N ASN A 142 22.69 9.38 3.91
CA ASN A 142 21.40 10.04 3.96
C ASN A 142 21.55 11.43 4.64
N PRO A 143 21.21 12.53 3.96
CA PRO A 143 21.41 13.88 4.50
C PRO A 143 20.62 14.13 5.79
N PHE A 144 19.40 13.58 5.91
CA PHE A 144 18.57 13.73 7.10
C PHE A 144 19.12 12.97 8.32
N VAL A 145 19.96 11.96 8.10
CA VAL A 145 20.65 11.24 9.17
C VAL A 145 21.95 11.94 9.55
N VAL A 146 22.76 12.33 8.56
CA VAL A 146 24.05 13.01 8.77
C VAL A 146 23.90 14.28 9.61
N GLU A 147 22.84 15.06 9.37
CA GLU A 147 22.57 16.29 10.11
C GLU A 147 22.31 16.11 11.61
N LYS A 148 21.96 14.89 12.04
CA LYS A 148 21.83 14.59 13.47
C LYS A 148 23.18 14.58 14.19
N GLY A 149 24.28 14.58 13.45
CA GLY A 149 25.64 14.67 13.99
C GLY A 149 26.16 13.38 14.62
N ASP A 150 25.46 12.26 14.47
CA ASP A 150 25.84 10.96 15.02
C ASP A 150 26.21 9.98 13.91
N ALA A 151 27.51 9.73 13.77
CA ALA A 151 28.07 8.84 12.76
C ALA A 151 27.77 7.34 13.02
N SER A 152 27.23 6.99 14.18
CA SER A 152 26.82 5.62 14.51
C SER A 152 25.41 5.28 14.00
N LEU A 153 24.60 6.29 13.64
CA LEU A 153 23.26 6.06 13.13
C LEU A 153 23.29 5.34 11.77
N PRO A 154 22.42 4.33 11.57
CA PRO A 154 22.21 3.76 10.26
C PRO A 154 21.74 4.84 9.28
N GLY A 155 22.38 4.93 8.12
CA GLY A 155 22.17 6.00 7.14
C GLY A 155 23.31 7.03 7.09
N SER A 156 24.16 7.09 8.12
CA SER A 156 25.25 8.09 8.19
C SER A 156 26.39 7.85 7.21
N LYS A 157 26.57 6.62 6.71
CA LYS A 157 27.59 6.27 5.70
C LYS A 157 26.95 5.95 4.34
N ALA A 158 25.93 5.09 4.33
CA ALA A 158 25.10 4.85 3.17
C ALA A 158 23.63 4.84 3.61
N TRP A 159 22.72 5.43 2.83
CA TRP A 159 21.29 5.40 3.12
C TRP A 159 20.77 3.95 3.18
N TRP A 160 21.35 3.03 2.39
CA TRP A 160 21.08 1.59 2.50
C TRP A 160 21.14 1.03 3.93
N ASP A 161 21.99 1.58 4.79
CA ASP A 161 22.14 1.11 6.17
C ASP A 161 20.86 1.29 7.00
N MET A 162 19.93 2.15 6.56
CA MET A 162 18.62 2.33 7.23
C MET A 162 17.66 1.15 7.03
N PHE A 163 17.92 0.28 6.07
CA PHE A 163 17.04 -0.84 5.74
C PHE A 163 17.47 -2.07 6.54
N THR A 164 16.56 -2.59 7.37
CA THR A 164 16.80 -3.81 8.14
C THR A 164 17.11 -5.00 7.23
N TYR A 165 16.32 -5.18 6.16
CA TYR A 165 16.46 -6.27 5.20
C TYR A 165 16.93 -5.75 3.83
N GLN A 166 18.24 -5.47 3.73
CA GLN A 166 18.83 -4.96 2.50
C GLN A 166 18.75 -5.96 1.34
N GLY A 167 18.87 -7.27 1.60
CA GLY A 167 18.81 -8.31 0.57
C GLY A 167 17.50 -8.27 -0.22
N ILE A 168 16.38 -8.22 0.48
CA ILE A 168 15.02 -8.12 -0.11
C ILE A 168 14.82 -6.83 -0.90
N SER A 169 15.38 -5.71 -0.42
CA SER A 169 15.22 -4.41 -1.08
C SER A 169 16.13 -4.29 -2.32
N ARG A 170 17.39 -4.74 -2.22
CA ARG A 170 18.35 -4.75 -3.34
C ARG A 170 18.01 -5.79 -4.40
N GLY A 171 17.38 -6.89 -4.01
CA GLY A 171 16.88 -7.92 -4.94
C GLY A 171 15.79 -7.43 -5.88
N LYS A 172 15.24 -6.23 -5.67
CA LYS A 172 14.28 -5.58 -6.56
C LYS A 172 14.94 -4.77 -7.69
N ALA A 173 16.25 -4.88 -7.87
CA ALA A 173 16.95 -4.29 -8.99
C ALA A 173 16.33 -4.75 -10.32
N ALA A 174 16.24 -3.83 -11.27
CA ALA A 174 15.77 -4.11 -12.62
C ALA A 174 16.80 -4.98 -13.39
N PRO A 175 16.46 -5.51 -14.58
CA PRO A 175 17.37 -6.35 -15.37
C PRO A 175 18.71 -5.69 -15.77
N ASP A 176 18.81 -4.36 -15.72
CA ASP A 176 20.05 -3.61 -15.90
C ASP A 176 20.87 -3.45 -14.61
N ASN A 177 20.49 -4.18 -13.56
CA ASN A 177 21.12 -4.25 -12.25
C ASN A 177 21.10 -2.93 -11.46
N LYS A 178 20.03 -2.12 -11.62
CA LYS A 178 19.83 -0.85 -10.92
C LYS A 178 18.51 -0.81 -10.15
N ASN A 179 18.48 -0.04 -9.07
CA ASN A 179 17.28 0.17 -8.27
C ASN A 179 16.57 1.46 -8.70
N TYR A 180 15.31 1.35 -9.11
CA TYR A 180 14.47 2.48 -9.53
C TYR A 180 13.33 2.79 -8.55
N CYS A 181 13.11 1.90 -7.58
CA CYS A 181 12.05 2.04 -6.59
C CYS A 181 12.65 2.01 -5.18
N LEU A 182 12.12 2.87 -4.30
CA LEU A 182 12.40 2.83 -2.87
C LEU A 182 11.36 1.95 -2.19
N THR A 183 11.77 0.82 -1.61
CA THR A 183 10.88 0.00 -0.80
C THR A 183 10.67 0.67 0.55
N TYR A 184 9.44 1.00 0.94
CA TYR A 184 9.17 1.60 2.25
C TYR A 184 8.22 0.77 3.11
N ASP A 185 7.67 -0.31 2.54
CA ASP A 185 6.86 -1.31 3.21
C ASP A 185 7.26 -2.72 2.77
N MET A 186 6.91 -3.69 3.61
CA MET A 186 6.94 -5.11 3.28
C MET A 186 5.58 -5.68 3.64
N ILE A 187 4.99 -6.43 2.70
CA ILE A 187 3.69 -7.04 2.88
C ILE A 187 3.90 -8.52 3.17
N GLU A 188 3.48 -8.93 4.36
CA GLU A 188 3.50 -10.33 4.78
C GLU A 188 2.08 -10.90 4.74
N THR A 189 1.98 -12.20 4.46
CA THR A 189 0.72 -12.94 4.55
C THR A 189 0.80 -13.94 5.69
N GLY A 190 -0.22 -13.93 6.54
CA GLY A 190 -0.32 -14.85 7.67
C GLY A 190 -1.71 -15.47 7.80
N ILE A 191 -1.76 -16.66 8.39
CA ILE A 191 -3.01 -17.30 8.78
C ILE A 191 -3.31 -16.93 10.24
N TYR A 192 -4.41 -16.20 10.44
CA TYR A 192 -4.89 -15.86 11.78
C TYR A 192 -5.89 -16.91 12.26
N TYR A 193 -5.83 -17.25 13.55
CA TYR A 193 -6.73 -18.22 14.17
C TYR A 193 -7.37 -17.69 15.45
N ASN A 194 -8.53 -18.24 15.78
CA ASN A 194 -9.24 -17.90 17.01
C ASN A 194 -8.69 -18.73 18.19
N LYS A 195 -7.86 -18.10 19.02
CA LYS A 195 -7.23 -18.74 20.20
C LYS A 195 -8.25 -19.33 21.18
N SER A 196 -9.45 -18.76 21.30
CA SER A 196 -10.48 -19.29 22.21
C SER A 196 -11.07 -20.59 21.70
N LEU A 197 -11.35 -20.70 20.39
CA LEU A 197 -11.83 -21.94 19.79
C LEU A 197 -10.75 -23.04 19.84
N PHE A 198 -9.48 -22.67 19.62
CA PHE A 198 -8.38 -23.63 19.72
C PHE A 198 -8.25 -24.21 21.13
N ARG A 199 -8.33 -23.37 22.17
CA ARG A 199 -8.35 -23.82 23.56
C ARG A 199 -9.58 -24.68 23.89
N GLU A 200 -10.76 -24.29 23.41
CA GLU A 200 -12.01 -25.07 23.61
C GLU A 200 -11.92 -26.47 23.00
N TRP A 201 -11.29 -26.60 21.83
CA TRP A 201 -11.14 -27.88 21.14
C TRP A 201 -9.90 -28.67 21.56
N GLY A 202 -9.03 -28.09 22.38
CA GLY A 202 -7.75 -28.69 22.78
C GLY A 202 -6.82 -28.93 21.59
N VAL A 203 -6.80 -28.01 20.62
CA VAL A 203 -5.93 -28.08 19.43
C VAL A 203 -4.88 -26.98 19.48
N GLU A 204 -3.65 -27.33 19.10
CA GLU A 204 -2.55 -26.39 18.92
C GLU A 204 -2.50 -25.87 17.47
N PRO A 205 -1.81 -24.74 17.21
CA PRO A 205 -1.50 -24.29 15.85
C PRO A 205 -0.87 -25.43 15.03
N PRO A 206 -1.38 -25.73 13.83
CA PRO A 206 -0.87 -26.82 13.02
C PRO A 206 0.49 -26.46 12.41
N GLU A 207 1.43 -27.41 12.44
CA GLU A 207 2.76 -27.30 11.83
C GLU A 207 2.85 -28.05 10.49
N THR A 208 1.88 -28.92 10.19
CA THR A 208 1.82 -29.65 8.92
C THR A 208 0.51 -29.43 8.19
N TRP A 209 0.50 -29.68 6.88
CA TRP A 209 -0.70 -29.60 6.06
C TRP A 209 -1.78 -30.57 6.55
N GLU A 210 -1.41 -31.79 6.94
CA GLU A 210 -2.35 -32.77 7.48
C GLU A 210 -3.01 -32.25 8.76
N GLN A 211 -2.21 -31.69 9.68
CA GLN A 211 -2.72 -31.09 10.91
C GLN A 211 -3.65 -29.92 10.61
N PHE A 212 -3.30 -29.06 9.65
CA PHE A 212 -4.13 -27.94 9.21
C PHE A 212 -5.48 -28.42 8.69
N ILE A 213 -5.50 -29.44 7.82
CA ILE A 213 -6.74 -30.05 7.33
C ILE A 213 -7.58 -30.67 8.47
N GLN A 214 -6.95 -31.26 9.49
CA GLN A 214 -7.70 -31.77 10.65
C GLN A 214 -8.36 -30.66 11.45
N VAL A 215 -7.67 -29.53 11.67
CA VAL A 215 -8.26 -28.35 12.32
C VAL A 215 -9.46 -27.82 11.52
N LEU A 216 -9.35 -27.73 10.19
CA LEU A 216 -10.47 -27.31 9.34
C LEU A 216 -11.67 -28.26 9.42
N LYS A 217 -11.42 -29.58 9.45
CA LYS A 217 -12.47 -30.60 9.63
C LYS A 217 -13.14 -30.46 11.00
N ARG A 218 -12.36 -30.22 12.06
CA ARG A 218 -12.87 -30.01 13.42
C ARG A 218 -13.78 -28.77 13.49
N ALA A 219 -13.36 -27.66 12.88
CA ALA A 219 -14.17 -26.46 12.79
C ALA A 219 -15.52 -26.73 12.08
N LYS A 220 -15.49 -27.46 10.96
CA LYS A 220 -16.70 -27.84 10.23
C LYS A 220 -17.64 -28.73 11.05
N GLN A 221 -17.11 -29.70 11.79
CA GLN A 221 -17.89 -30.57 12.69
C GLN A 221 -18.52 -29.80 13.84
N ALA A 222 -17.89 -28.71 14.28
CA ALA A 222 -18.39 -27.81 15.31
C ALA A 222 -19.31 -26.70 14.77
N ASP A 223 -19.78 -26.82 13.52
CA ASP A 223 -20.61 -25.83 12.83
C ASP A 223 -19.99 -24.41 12.81
N LYS A 224 -18.67 -24.35 12.64
CA LYS A 224 -17.91 -23.10 12.46
C LYS A 224 -17.40 -22.99 11.02
N ILE A 225 -17.19 -21.76 10.56
CA ILE A 225 -16.50 -21.46 9.31
C ILE A 225 -15.03 -21.89 9.47
N PRO A 226 -14.53 -22.88 8.69
CA PRO A 226 -13.18 -23.39 8.89
C PRO A 226 -12.08 -22.41 8.52
N LEU A 227 -12.26 -21.69 7.42
CA LEU A 227 -11.33 -20.68 6.92
C LEU A 227 -12.13 -19.55 6.28
N LEU A 228 -11.89 -18.32 6.72
CA LEU A 228 -12.47 -17.12 6.13
C LEU A 228 -11.39 -16.42 5.32
N MET A 229 -11.65 -16.21 4.03
CA MET A 229 -10.72 -15.55 3.13
C MET A 229 -11.49 -14.74 2.08
N GLY A 230 -10.98 -13.56 1.73
CA GLY A 230 -11.52 -12.76 0.63
C GLY A 230 -11.21 -13.41 -0.73
N LEU A 231 -12.14 -13.33 -1.68
CA LEU A 231 -11.99 -13.93 -3.01
C LEU A 231 -10.76 -13.44 -3.77
N SER A 232 -10.40 -12.15 -3.62
CA SER A 232 -9.18 -11.60 -4.22
C SER A 232 -7.94 -12.30 -3.70
N ASN A 233 -7.82 -12.44 -2.38
CA ASN A 233 -6.65 -13.07 -1.76
C ASN A 233 -6.55 -14.55 -2.12
N PHE A 234 -7.70 -15.24 -2.29
CA PHE A 234 -7.71 -16.64 -2.71
C PHE A 234 -7.13 -16.85 -4.12
N ASN A 235 -7.50 -15.98 -5.07
CA ASN A 235 -7.11 -16.13 -6.48
C ASN A 235 -5.75 -15.51 -6.83
N ASP A 236 -5.15 -14.75 -5.90
CA ASP A 236 -3.91 -14.00 -6.10
C ASP A 236 -2.85 -14.52 -5.11
N TRP A 237 -2.56 -13.77 -4.05
CA TRP A 237 -1.57 -14.08 -3.01
C TRP A 237 -1.60 -15.51 -2.46
N CYS A 238 -2.79 -16.10 -2.22
CA CYS A 238 -2.89 -17.47 -1.72
C CYS A 238 -2.35 -18.49 -2.73
N THR A 239 -2.53 -18.22 -4.01
CA THR A 239 -2.03 -19.08 -5.09
C THR A 239 -0.51 -19.00 -5.15
N ASP A 240 0.05 -17.79 -5.10
CA ASP A 240 1.51 -17.59 -5.10
C ASP A 240 2.19 -18.26 -3.91
N LEU A 241 1.66 -18.07 -2.69
CA LEU A 241 2.23 -18.66 -1.48
C LEU A 241 2.14 -20.19 -1.46
N PHE A 242 1.05 -20.75 -1.99
CA PHE A 242 0.92 -22.20 -2.07
C PHE A 242 1.91 -22.80 -3.08
N PHE A 243 2.08 -22.14 -4.23
CA PHE A 243 3.06 -22.57 -5.23
C PHE A 243 4.50 -22.38 -4.74
N ASP A 244 4.80 -21.30 -4.03
CA ASP A 244 6.12 -21.09 -3.44
C ASP A 244 6.50 -22.24 -2.50
N GLN A 245 5.60 -22.65 -1.60
CA GLN A 245 5.82 -23.81 -0.72
C GLN A 245 6.01 -25.12 -1.49
N LEU A 246 5.25 -25.33 -2.56
CA LEU A 246 5.36 -26.53 -3.41
C LEU A 246 6.69 -26.56 -4.17
N TYR A 247 7.11 -25.41 -4.70
CA TYR A 247 8.32 -25.28 -5.50
C TYR A 247 9.57 -25.12 -4.66
N HIS A 248 9.47 -24.76 -3.38
CA HIS A 248 10.62 -24.51 -2.52
C HIS A 248 11.64 -25.67 -2.54
N GLY A 249 11.17 -26.91 -2.37
CA GLY A 249 12.04 -28.09 -2.43
C GLY A 249 12.59 -28.42 -3.83
N LEU A 250 12.01 -27.84 -4.88
CA LEU A 250 12.44 -27.97 -6.28
C LEU A 250 13.34 -26.82 -6.73
N LEU A 251 13.40 -25.71 -5.98
CA LEU A 251 14.17 -24.51 -6.33
C LEU A 251 15.60 -24.82 -6.78
N PRO A 252 16.39 -25.68 -6.09
CA PRO A 252 17.75 -26.00 -6.54
C PRO A 252 17.82 -26.65 -7.93
N GLY A 253 16.76 -27.34 -8.36
CA GLY A 253 16.69 -28.01 -9.66
C GLY A 253 16.12 -27.15 -10.79
N ILE A 254 15.34 -26.11 -10.47
CA ILE A 254 14.77 -25.17 -11.45
C ILE A 254 15.57 -23.86 -11.57
N ASP A 255 16.46 -23.59 -10.62
CA ASP A 255 17.43 -22.50 -10.70
C ASP A 255 18.62 -22.89 -11.60
N LEU A 256 18.43 -22.74 -12.91
CA LEU A 256 19.46 -23.04 -13.90
C LEU A 256 20.64 -22.06 -13.87
N VAL A 257 20.49 -20.90 -13.23
CA VAL A 257 21.51 -19.83 -13.19
C VAL A 257 22.38 -19.93 -11.93
N GLN A 258 21.84 -20.52 -10.85
CA GLN A 258 22.52 -20.67 -9.55
C GLN A 258 23.07 -19.33 -9.04
N ASP A 259 22.23 -18.30 -9.02
CA ASP A 259 22.65 -16.96 -8.63
C ASP A 259 23.15 -16.94 -7.17
N PRO A 260 24.45 -16.65 -6.93
CA PRO A 260 25.04 -16.68 -5.59
C PRO A 260 24.52 -15.58 -4.66
N VAL A 261 23.77 -14.60 -5.17
CA VAL A 261 23.20 -13.49 -4.38
C VAL A 261 21.81 -13.84 -3.82
N ARG A 262 21.14 -14.88 -4.34
CA ARG A 262 19.75 -15.23 -4.03
C ARG A 262 19.53 -15.61 -2.56
N GLU A 263 20.45 -16.32 -1.92
CA GLU A 263 20.31 -16.76 -0.52
C GLU A 263 20.05 -15.60 0.44
N LYS A 264 20.66 -14.43 0.18
CA LYS A 264 20.46 -13.21 0.98
C LYS A 264 19.04 -12.63 0.86
N TYR A 265 18.27 -13.01 -0.15
CA TYR A 265 16.87 -12.61 -0.31
C TYR A 265 15.95 -13.33 0.70
N LEU A 266 16.37 -14.49 1.21
CA LEU A 266 15.60 -15.24 2.21
C LEU A 266 15.75 -14.67 3.62
N GLU A 267 16.76 -13.81 3.86
CA GLU A 267 16.95 -13.11 5.13
C GLU A 267 15.77 -12.15 5.40
N GLY A 268 15.10 -12.34 6.54
CA GLY A 268 13.96 -11.52 6.98
C GLY A 268 12.58 -12.16 6.85
N TYR A 269 12.38 -13.14 5.95
CA TYR A 269 11.08 -13.83 5.82
C TYR A 269 10.78 -14.80 6.98
N LEU A 270 11.79 -15.19 7.76
CA LEU A 270 11.69 -16.17 8.85
C LEU A 270 12.12 -15.59 10.20
N ASP A 271 12.39 -14.29 10.27
CA ASP A 271 12.79 -13.60 11.49
C ASP A 271 11.54 -13.19 12.30
N TRP A 272 10.79 -14.18 12.79
CA TRP A 272 9.61 -14.02 13.66
C TRP A 272 9.85 -14.40 15.12
#